data_AF-A0A9X1T6H3-F1
#
_entry.id   AF-A0A9X1T6H3-F1
#
_cell.length_a   1.000
_cell.length_b   1.000
_cell.length_c   1.000
_cell.angle_alpha   90.00
_cell.angle_beta   90.00
_cell.angle_gamma   90.00
#
_symmetry.space_group_name_H-M   'P 1'
#
loop_
_entity.id
_entity.type
_entity.pdbx_description
1 polymer ?
#
loop_
_entity_poly.entity_id
_entity_poly.type
_entity_poly.pdbx_seq_one_letter_code
_entity_poly.pdbx_strand_id
1 'polypeptide(L)'
;MTNAGTTALRDKTVPGVAEKVIEAVKRRNPAAINLMIQTVQSNFLGGELYTVAFDMPDGEIGPIPAYNNRVYVTKKTIEVYGNDIFLLEVLGAKHSKSLFEFLANGDIVSGIIALAVTVLIVPSFLLSHITSSQISVPDWITSGWLLILGFYFGKASGRGE
;
A
#
# COMPACT_ATOMS: atom_id res chain seq x y z
N MET A 1 11.67 18.17 -37.01
CA MET A 1 10.57 17.51 -36.28
C MET A 1 10.91 17.57 -34.81
N THR A 2 10.28 18.49 -34.10
CA THR A 2 10.69 18.96 -32.77
C THR A 2 9.97 18.13 -31.70
N ASN A 3 10.74 17.50 -30.81
CA ASN A 3 10.25 16.61 -29.75
C ASN A 3 9.34 17.37 -28.77
N ALA A 4 8.02 17.24 -28.93
CA ALA A 4 7.00 17.83 -28.06
C ALA A 4 6.76 17.02 -26.76
N GLY A 5 7.51 15.93 -26.53
CA GLY A 5 7.30 15.03 -25.39
C GLY A 5 8.02 15.41 -24.09
N THR A 6 9.05 16.26 -24.15
CA THR A 6 9.96 16.49 -23.00
C THR A 6 9.48 17.61 -22.07
N THR A 7 8.57 18.47 -22.54
CA THR A 7 8.12 19.67 -21.78
C THR A 7 7.01 19.36 -20.78
N ALA A 8 6.26 18.26 -20.96
CA ALA A 8 5.05 17.96 -20.16
C ALA A 8 5.31 17.35 -18.77
N LEU A 9 6.56 16.98 -18.44
CA LEU A 9 6.90 16.39 -17.14
C LEU A 9 7.38 17.41 -16.09
N ARG A 10 7.57 18.68 -16.49
CA ARG A 10 7.99 19.76 -15.58
C ARG A 10 6.87 20.27 -14.66
N ASP A 11 5.61 19.92 -14.91
CA ASP A 11 4.46 20.62 -14.32
C ASP A 11 3.73 19.83 -13.21
N LYS A 12 4.16 18.61 -12.89
CA LYS A 12 3.52 17.77 -11.85
C LYS A 12 4.37 17.50 -10.61
N THR A 13 5.55 18.09 -10.52
CA THR A 13 6.46 17.88 -9.40
C THR A 13 6.51 19.15 -8.56
N VAL A 14 6.40 18.98 -7.24
CA VAL A 14 6.53 20.10 -6.31
C VAL A 14 7.92 20.73 -6.52
N PRO A 15 8.01 22.04 -6.82
CA PRO A 15 9.30 22.69 -7.09
C PRO A 15 10.24 22.49 -5.89
N GLY A 16 11.43 21.91 -6.12
CA GLY A 16 12.41 21.57 -5.10
C GLY A 16 12.53 20.07 -4.76
N VAL A 17 11.54 19.23 -5.10
CA VAL A 17 11.62 17.77 -4.86
C VAL A 17 12.42 17.08 -5.95
N ALA A 18 12.24 17.50 -7.20
CA ALA A 18 12.96 16.96 -8.35
C ALA A 18 14.48 17.12 -8.21
N GLU A 19 14.95 18.27 -7.71
CA GLU A 19 16.36 18.53 -7.44
C GLU A 19 16.92 17.58 -6.38
N LYS A 20 16.18 17.37 -5.28
CA LYS A 20 16.58 16.42 -4.21
C LYS A 20 16.62 14.98 -4.69
N VAL A 21 15.72 14.60 -5.59
CA VAL A 21 15.69 13.27 -6.21
C VAL A 21 16.94 13.06 -7.07
N ILE A 22 17.27 14.03 -7.92
CA ILE A 22 18.47 13.99 -8.77
C ILE A 22 19.74 13.95 -7.91
N GLU A 23 19.81 14.76 -6.86
CA GLU A 23 20.93 14.78 -5.92
C GLU A 23 21.10 13.43 -5.20
N ALA A 24 20.00 12.81 -4.77
CA ALA A 24 20.04 11.50 -4.13
C ALA A 24 20.57 10.41 -5.07
N VAL A 25 20.20 10.45 -6.35
CA VAL A 25 20.73 9.54 -7.38
C VAL A 25 22.21 9.79 -7.63
N LYS A 26 22.61 11.05 -7.76
CA LYS A 26 24.02 11.44 -7.97
C LYS A 26 24.91 11.06 -6.80
N ARG A 27 24.41 11.16 -5.55
CA ARG A 27 25.14 10.72 -4.36
C ARG A 27 25.42 9.22 -4.36
N ARG A 28 24.48 8.41 -4.87
CA ARG A 28 24.64 6.96 -5.00
C ARG A 28 25.56 6.59 -6.17
N ASN A 29 25.43 7.31 -7.29
CA ASN A 29 26.18 7.09 -8.52
C ASN A 29 26.98 8.35 -8.90
N PRO A 30 28.17 8.58 -8.29
CA PRO A 30 28.91 9.83 -8.47
C PRO A 30 29.44 10.04 -9.89
N ALA A 31 29.62 8.95 -10.64
CA ALA A 31 30.03 8.98 -12.05
C ALA A 31 28.87 9.19 -13.02
N ALA A 32 27.62 9.26 -12.54
CA ALA A 32 26.46 9.42 -13.40
C ALA A 32 26.48 10.77 -14.15
N ILE A 33 26.24 10.71 -15.45
CA ILE A 33 26.08 11.87 -16.34
C ILE A 33 24.68 11.85 -16.95
N ASN A 34 24.23 12.98 -17.51
CA ASN A 34 22.92 13.12 -18.17
C ASN A 34 21.71 12.68 -17.31
N LEU A 35 21.72 12.98 -16.01
CA LEU A 35 20.61 12.60 -15.12
C LEU A 35 19.30 13.28 -15.55
N MET A 36 18.27 12.49 -15.82
CA MET A 36 16.95 12.96 -16.24
C MET A 36 15.84 12.17 -15.57
N ILE A 37 14.83 12.86 -15.05
CA ILE A 37 13.60 12.22 -14.59
C ILE A 37 12.76 11.86 -15.81
N GLN A 38 12.53 10.56 -16.03
CA GLN A 38 11.74 10.06 -17.15
C GLN A 38 10.25 9.97 -16.82
N THR A 39 9.92 9.48 -15.63
CA THR A 39 8.54 9.26 -15.21
C THR A 39 8.35 9.58 -13.74
N VAL A 40 7.14 10.03 -13.39
CA VAL A 40 6.73 10.31 -12.02
C VAL A 40 5.37 9.68 -11.80
N GLN A 41 5.25 8.87 -10.75
CA GLN A 41 3.99 8.30 -10.28
C GLN A 41 3.64 8.93 -8.94
N SER A 42 2.72 9.88 -8.94
CA SER A 42 2.40 10.74 -7.78
C SER A 42 1.61 10.07 -6.64
N ASN A 43 1.11 8.84 -6.85
CA ASN A 43 0.27 8.11 -5.90
C ASN A 43 0.75 6.68 -5.72
N PHE A 44 2.05 6.53 -5.45
CA PHE A 44 2.66 5.22 -5.25
C PHE A 44 2.85 4.95 -3.75
N LEU A 45 2.09 4.00 -3.19
CA LEU A 45 2.15 3.61 -1.76
C LEU A 45 2.20 4.79 -0.76
N GLY A 46 1.33 5.79 -0.92
CA GLY A 46 1.28 6.95 -0.02
C GLY A 46 2.47 7.92 -0.16
N GLY A 47 3.20 7.83 -1.27
CA GLY A 47 4.25 8.75 -1.67
C GLY A 47 4.33 8.87 -3.20
N GLU A 48 5.48 9.29 -3.69
CA GLU A 48 5.74 9.51 -5.10
C GLU A 48 6.90 8.63 -5.55
N LEU A 49 6.79 8.00 -6.72
CA LEU A 49 7.85 7.20 -7.31
C LEU A 49 8.39 7.88 -8.57
N TYR A 50 9.67 8.17 -8.58
CA TYR A 50 10.39 8.81 -9.68
C TYR A 50 11.27 7.78 -10.37
N THR A 51 11.28 7.78 -11.70
CA THR A 51 12.26 7.02 -12.48
C THR A 51 13.27 8.00 -13.02
N VAL A 52 14.53 7.83 -12.62
CA VAL A 52 15.65 8.68 -13.04
C VAL A 52 16.55 7.87 -13.94
N ALA A 53 16.62 8.27 -15.20
CA ALA A 53 17.60 7.75 -16.15
C ALA A 53 18.91 8.52 -16.01
N PHE A 54 20.02 7.82 -16.18
CA PHE A 54 21.36 8.39 -16.20
C PHE A 54 22.29 7.51 -17.00
N ASP A 55 23.34 8.12 -17.50
CA ASP A 55 24.39 7.46 -18.25
C ASP A 55 25.58 7.24 -17.33
N MET A 56 26.28 6.13 -17.47
CA MET A 56 27.56 5.90 -16.79
C MET A 56 28.68 5.94 -17.83
N PRO A 57 29.78 6.68 -17.59
CA PRO A 57 30.94 6.65 -18.45
C PRO A 57 31.59 5.27 -18.32
N ASP A 58 31.17 4.32 -19.14
CA ASP A 58 31.88 3.06 -19.28
C ASP A 58 33.14 3.34 -20.09
N GLY A 59 34.29 2.86 -19.61
CA GLY A 59 35.60 3.11 -20.21
C GLY A 59 35.82 2.43 -21.57
N GLU A 60 34.78 1.85 -22.16
CA GLU A 60 34.85 1.14 -23.43
C GLU A 60 34.35 2.02 -24.59
N ILE A 61 35.03 1.90 -25.74
CA ILE A 61 34.66 2.59 -26.98
C ILE A 61 33.38 1.93 -27.51
N GLY A 62 32.23 2.41 -27.04
CA GLY A 62 30.92 1.86 -27.35
C GLY A 62 29.78 2.82 -26.99
N PRO A 63 28.54 2.49 -27.36
CA PRO A 63 27.37 3.29 -26.96
C PRO A 63 27.26 3.29 -25.43
N ILE A 64 27.13 4.49 -24.85
CA ILE A 64 27.03 4.67 -23.40
C ILE A 64 25.76 3.96 -22.90
N PRO A 65 25.88 2.98 -21.97
CA PRO A 65 24.71 2.29 -21.45
C PRO A 65 23.86 3.23 -20.59
N ALA A 66 22.56 3.31 -20.92
CA ALA A 66 21.58 4.06 -20.15
C ALA A 66 21.06 3.20 -18.99
N TYR A 67 21.20 3.70 -17.77
CA TYR A 67 20.73 3.08 -16.54
C TYR A 67 19.56 3.83 -15.95
N ASN A 68 18.71 3.12 -15.22
CA ASN A 68 17.55 3.69 -14.54
C ASN A 68 17.60 3.37 -13.05
N ASN A 69 17.46 4.39 -12.21
CA ASN A 69 17.17 4.23 -10.78
C ASN A 69 15.72 4.62 -10.50
N ARG A 70 15.09 3.89 -9.57
CA ARG A 70 13.79 4.27 -9.01
C ARG A 70 13.99 4.97 -7.67
N VAL A 71 13.40 6.14 -7.51
CA VAL A 71 13.49 6.93 -6.28
C VAL A 71 12.10 7.05 -5.69
N TYR A 72 11.93 6.49 -4.50
CA TYR A 72 10.69 6.57 -3.76
C TYR A 72 10.78 7.70 -2.74
N VAL A 73 9.88 8.66 -2.86
CA VAL A 73 9.80 9.85 -2.04
C VAL A 73 8.56 9.75 -1.16
N THR A 74 8.76 9.80 0.15
CA THR A 74 7.69 9.94 1.13
C THR A 74 7.78 11.31 1.80
N LYS A 75 6.80 11.66 2.63
CA LYS A 75 6.84 12.90 3.43
C LYS A 75 8.07 13.01 4.35
N LYS A 76 8.75 11.89 4.64
CA LYS A 76 9.84 11.82 5.63
C LYS A 76 11.18 11.33 5.05
N THR A 77 11.16 10.54 3.97
CA THR A 77 12.36 9.86 3.45
C THR A 77 12.43 9.91 1.92
N ILE A 78 13.65 9.91 1.39
CA ILE A 78 13.96 9.75 -0.03
C ILE A 78 14.86 8.51 -0.15
N GLU A 79 14.36 7.47 -0.79
CA GLU A 79 15.04 6.19 -0.92
C GLU A 79 15.30 5.90 -2.40
N VAL A 80 16.56 5.64 -2.74
CA VAL A 80 17.00 5.36 -4.12
C VAL A 80 17.22 3.87 -4.26
N TYR A 81 16.61 3.25 -5.26
CA TYR A 81 16.75 1.84 -5.60
C TYR A 81 17.34 1.69 -7.01
N GLY A 82 18.41 0.90 -7.12
CA GLY A 82 19.09 0.65 -8.41
C GLY A 82 18.56 -0.56 -9.18
N ASN A 83 17.63 -1.32 -8.61
CA ASN A 83 17.02 -2.48 -9.24
C ASN A 83 15.59 -2.65 -8.73
N ASP A 84 14.68 -3.02 -9.63
CA ASP A 84 13.26 -3.24 -9.40
C ASP A 84 12.97 -4.32 -8.34
N ILE A 85 13.86 -5.32 -8.20
CA ILE A 85 13.72 -6.40 -7.21
C ILE A 85 13.76 -5.84 -5.78
N PHE A 86 14.70 -4.93 -5.50
CA PHE A 86 14.80 -4.31 -4.17
C PHE A 86 13.62 -3.39 -3.87
N LEU A 87 13.07 -2.74 -4.91
CA LEU A 87 11.83 -1.98 -4.73
C LEU A 87 10.72 -2.94 -4.30
N LEU A 88 10.47 -4.02 -5.06
CA LEU A 88 9.41 -5.00 -4.80
C LEU A 88 9.49 -5.64 -3.40
N GLU A 89 10.70 -5.93 -2.91
CA GLU A 89 10.90 -6.48 -1.56
C GLU A 89 10.41 -5.49 -0.47
N VAL A 90 10.72 -4.19 -0.62
CA VAL A 90 10.22 -3.15 0.28
C VAL A 90 8.71 -2.95 0.13
N LEU A 91 8.15 -3.09 -1.09
CA LEU A 91 6.70 -3.06 -1.28
C LEU A 91 6.00 -4.21 -0.54
N GLY A 92 6.56 -5.42 -0.62
CA GLY A 92 6.04 -6.60 0.08
C GLY A 92 6.02 -6.42 1.59
N ALA A 93 7.09 -5.84 2.15
CA ALA A 93 7.19 -5.56 3.58
C ALA A 93 6.25 -4.44 4.07
N LYS A 94 5.86 -3.48 3.20
CA LYS A 94 4.86 -2.46 3.55
C LYS A 94 3.42 -2.95 3.41
N HIS A 95 3.14 -3.81 2.44
CA HIS A 95 1.79 -4.39 2.27
C HIS A 95 1.38 -5.28 3.43
N SER A 96 2.32 -6.02 4.02
CA SER A 96 2.04 -6.84 5.21
C SER A 96 1.63 -6.01 6.42
N LYS A 97 2.21 -4.81 6.60
CA LYS A 97 1.80 -3.87 7.65
C LYS A 97 0.39 -3.31 7.41
N SER A 98 0.03 -2.98 6.16
CA SER A 98 -1.31 -2.47 5.83
C SER A 98 -2.42 -3.51 6.04
N LEU A 99 -2.15 -4.79 5.75
CA LEU A 99 -3.11 -5.88 6.03
C LEU A 99 -3.24 -6.13 7.53
N PHE A 100 -2.13 -6.06 8.27
CA PHE A 100 -2.17 -6.17 9.72
C PHE A 100 -2.91 -4.99 10.38
N GLU A 101 -2.73 -3.76 9.89
CA GLU A 101 -3.49 -2.59 10.34
C GLU A 101 -4.98 -2.70 9.99
N PHE A 102 -5.32 -3.25 8.83
CA PHE A 102 -6.71 -3.55 8.46
C PHE A 102 -7.34 -4.62 9.34
N LEU A 103 -6.60 -5.68 9.67
CA LEU A 103 -7.01 -6.74 10.61
C LEU A 103 -6.98 -6.31 12.07
N ALA A 104 -6.23 -5.27 12.43
CA ALA A 104 -6.20 -4.69 13.78
C ALA A 104 -7.32 -3.67 14.00
N ASN A 105 -8.02 -3.27 12.94
CA ASN A 105 -9.12 -2.32 13.03
C ASN A 105 -10.38 -3.06 13.51
N GLY A 106 -10.64 -2.99 14.82
CA GLY A 106 -11.69 -3.77 15.50
C GLY A 106 -13.09 -3.60 14.90
N ASP A 107 -13.39 -2.43 14.31
CA ASP A 107 -14.68 -2.15 13.67
C ASP A 107 -14.87 -2.97 12.38
N ILE A 108 -13.79 -3.16 11.61
CA ILE A 108 -13.82 -3.94 10.35
C ILE A 108 -13.92 -5.42 10.67
N VAL A 109 -13.13 -5.90 11.64
CA VAL A 109 -13.19 -7.30 12.10
C VAL A 109 -14.57 -7.62 12.66
N SER A 110 -15.14 -6.72 13.47
CA SER A 110 -16.50 -6.86 13.98
C SER A 110 -17.53 -6.92 12.83
N GLY A 111 -17.39 -6.09 11.81
CA GLY A 111 -18.27 -6.10 10.63
C GLY A 111 -18.20 -7.40 9.83
N ILE A 112 -16.99 -7.93 9.61
CA ILE A 112 -16.79 -9.20 8.88
C ILE A 112 -17.36 -10.38 9.68
N ILE A 113 -17.14 -10.42 11.00
CA ILE A 113 -17.70 -11.46 11.87
C ILE A 113 -19.24 -11.40 11.86
N ALA A 114 -19.81 -10.20 12.01
CA ALA A 114 -21.26 -10.01 11.96
C ALA A 114 -21.86 -10.46 10.61
N LEU A 115 -21.20 -10.15 9.50
CA LEU A 115 -21.62 -10.57 8.17
C LEU A 115 -21.55 -12.10 8.02
N ALA A 116 -20.44 -12.72 8.42
CA ALA A 116 -20.26 -14.17 8.36
C ALA A 116 -21.32 -14.92 9.21
N VAL A 117 -21.59 -14.42 10.42
CA VAL A 117 -22.64 -14.96 11.30
C VAL A 117 -24.02 -14.81 10.65
N THR A 118 -24.32 -13.65 10.04
CA THR A 118 -25.59 -13.42 9.34
C THR A 118 -25.77 -14.38 8.17
N VAL A 119 -24.74 -14.58 7.35
CA VAL A 119 -24.76 -15.49 6.20
C VAL A 119 -24.92 -16.95 6.62
N LEU A 120 -24.45 -17.34 7.81
CA LEU A 120 -24.64 -18.71 8.33
C LEU A 120 -26.01 -18.93 8.96
N ILE A 121 -26.52 -17.96 9.72
CA ILE A 121 -27.78 -18.09 10.45
C ILE A 121 -28.98 -17.95 9.50
N VAL A 122 -29.00 -16.95 8.61
CA VAL A 122 -30.20 -16.62 7.81
C VAL A 122 -30.64 -17.78 6.91
N PRO A 123 -29.77 -18.42 6.11
CA PRO A 123 -30.15 -19.56 5.28
C PRO A 123 -30.59 -20.76 6.11
N SER A 124 -29.91 -21.01 7.25
CA SER A 124 -30.27 -22.10 8.17
C SER A 124 -31.69 -21.90 8.70
N PHE A 125 -32.03 -20.68 9.10
CA PHE A 125 -33.36 -20.32 9.58
C PHE A 125 -34.42 -20.43 8.47
N LEU A 126 -34.10 -20.00 7.24
CA LEU A 126 -34.99 -20.10 6.09
C LEU A 126 -35.31 -21.56 5.74
N LEU A 127 -34.28 -22.42 5.72
CA LEU A 127 -34.42 -23.86 5.47
C LEU A 127 -35.27 -24.55 6.53
N SER A 128 -35.08 -24.21 7.81
CA SER A 128 -35.88 -24.74 8.92
C SER A 128 -37.33 -24.30 8.88
N HIS A 129 -37.59 -23.04 8.54
CA HIS A 129 -38.96 -22.55 8.40
C HIS A 129 -39.74 -23.33 7.33
N ILE A 130 -39.07 -23.68 6.23
CA ILE A 130 -39.69 -24.46 5.13
C ILE A 130 -39.85 -25.95 5.52
N THR A 131 -38.89 -26.53 6.25
CA THR A 131 -38.92 -27.96 6.62
C THR A 131 -39.66 -28.25 7.93
N SER A 132 -40.16 -27.24 8.64
CA SER A 132 -40.79 -27.38 9.97
C SER A 132 -39.91 -28.12 10.99
N SER A 133 -38.58 -28.09 10.80
CA SER A 133 -37.62 -28.73 11.69
C SER A 133 -37.24 -27.78 12.82
N GLN A 134 -37.21 -28.27 14.06
CA GLN A 134 -36.67 -27.50 15.18
C GLN A 134 -35.16 -27.36 15.02
N ILE A 135 -34.69 -26.17 14.67
CA ILE A 135 -33.27 -25.85 14.77
C ILE A 135 -32.94 -25.53 16.22
N SER A 136 -32.15 -26.41 16.84
CA SER A 136 -31.32 -26.05 17.98
C SER A 136 -30.19 -25.17 17.45
N VAL A 137 -30.19 -23.88 17.81
CA VAL A 137 -29.03 -23.02 17.53
C VAL A 137 -27.82 -23.62 18.25
N PRO A 138 -26.71 -23.93 17.55
CA PRO A 138 -25.54 -24.52 18.18
C PRO A 138 -24.97 -23.63 19.31
N ASP A 139 -24.60 -24.23 20.44
CA ASP A 139 -24.17 -23.52 21.65
C ASP A 139 -22.99 -22.55 21.44
N TRP A 140 -22.15 -22.82 20.45
CA TRP A 140 -21.01 -21.96 20.09
C TRP A 140 -21.45 -20.63 19.44
N ILE A 141 -22.59 -20.61 18.73
CA ILE A 141 -23.16 -19.37 18.16
C ILE A 141 -23.71 -18.50 19.29
N THR A 142 -24.46 -19.09 20.22
CA THR A 142 -25.02 -18.41 21.39
C THR A 142 -23.91 -17.82 22.27
N SER A 143 -22.84 -18.59 22.50
CA SER A 143 -21.66 -18.14 23.24
C SER A 143 -20.94 -16.98 22.54
N GLY A 144 -20.81 -17.03 21.21
CA GLY A 144 -20.22 -15.96 20.41
C GLY A 144 -21.04 -14.66 20.44
N TRP A 145 -22.38 -14.76 20.37
CA TRP A 145 -23.28 -13.63 20.50
C TRP A 145 -23.23 -13.00 21.90
N LEU A 146 -23.20 -13.81 22.96
CA LEU A 146 -23.05 -13.32 24.33
C LEU A 146 -21.72 -12.59 24.55
N LEU A 147 -20.64 -13.06 23.92
CA LEU A 147 -19.34 -12.40 23.97
C LEU A 147 -19.37 -11.05 23.26
N ILE A 148 -19.95 -10.96 22.05
CA ILE A 148 -20.11 -9.70 21.31
C ILE A 148 -20.99 -8.72 22.10
N LEU A 149 -22.11 -9.17 22.66
CA LEU A 149 -22.99 -8.34 23.50
C LEU A 149 -22.26 -7.89 24.78
N GLY A 150 -21.47 -8.76 25.39
CA GLY A 150 -20.62 -8.43 26.53
C GLY A 150 -19.58 -7.35 26.21
N PHE A 151 -18.96 -7.39 25.02
CA PHE A 151 -18.07 -6.32 24.57
C PHE A 151 -18.82 -5.02 24.22
N TYR A 152 -19.99 -5.11 23.59
CA TYR A 152 -20.80 -3.95 23.20
C TYR A 152 -21.35 -3.20 24.42
N PHE A 153 -21.94 -3.91 25.39
CA PHE A 153 -22.45 -3.31 26.63
C PHE A 153 -21.37 -3.07 27.69
N GLY A 154 -20.30 -3.87 27.70
CA GLY A 154 -19.15 -3.65 28.58
C GLY A 154 -18.38 -2.37 28.25
N LYS A 155 -18.20 -2.03 26.96
CA LYS A 155 -17.65 -0.73 26.54
C LYS A 155 -18.58 0.45 26.82
N ALA A 156 -19.90 0.23 26.90
CA ALA A 156 -20.87 1.27 27.26
C ALA A 156 -20.88 1.57 28.77
N SER A 157 -20.51 0.59 29.61
CA SER A 157 -20.46 0.72 31.07
C SER A 157 -19.20 1.44 31.59
N GLY A 158 -18.07 1.34 30.87
CA GLY A 158 -16.79 1.94 31.29
C GLY A 158 -16.60 3.43 30.98
N ARG A 159 -17.66 4.15 30.60
CA ARG A 159 -17.61 5.58 30.24
C ARG A 159 -18.42 6.46 31.19
N GLY A 160 -18.42 6.08 32.46
CA GLY A 160 -19.08 6.77 33.55
C GLY A 160 -18.18 6.86 34.78
N GLU A 161 -16.97 7.40 34.62
CA GLU A 161 -16.20 8.15 35.64
C GLU A 161 -15.36 9.22 34.93
#